data_AF-A0AAV1N1E9-F1
#
_entry.id   AF-A0AAV1N1E9-F1
#
_cell.length_a   1.000
_cell.length_b   1.000
_cell.length_c   1.000
_cell.angle_alpha   90.00
_cell.angle_beta   90.00
_cell.angle_gamma   90.00
#
_symmetry.space_group_name_H-M   'P 1'
#
loop_
_entity.id
_entity.type
_entity.pdbx_description
1 polymer ?
#
loop_
_entity_poly.entity_id
_entity_poly.type
_entity_poly.pdbx_seq_one_letter_code
_entity_poly.pdbx_strand_id
1 'polypeptide(L)'
;MKCAEAGNMSNGHFSHLLRGVWLLWLWQVVFVAGTGSKLWEVPSVSFTSSSNLSESLQWEPHCQYHHLQDRVRITADIPPRLDGTWVSIRCEVRPGPEFLTRSYTFHPTRHFQALQHYYTDSGCEDPAYSLMIRGKLRLRQASWITRGGTEAEHHISKVGIVIHSLAAKQRLASRLPPSCVDLTLSHVMPGKLYELYNTRAGRGCLAALGFSMMEMGLIRVETQHHIHGGKVQELFLGDIHTDWTQRTHYRPTGYQQPLQNAMHHIHPCPVCALVYRSTEQRPPVLPRGSVAPLSLAGRWTSQHCETRPNVLFLTRDFSFDPDQHVWEGVYRHYSDPTCSQPTFTLRASGHYAQGNPSAKVSGATEFVFKVIQVSVTAIEESTAKLLNGTRPGKCGEAGGWEVGVEQDLTSTDGCTVLGIKLPHKEYELFKTELDHRKHLMLLIGERPTDGSSPDRPQRRPTSFQAPLVLCGGGETNPSHRHGSGFNSKQVQLAASGTERLALVVLLVLGSVLCSWICVY
;
A
#
# COMPACT_ATOMS: atom_id res chain seq x y z
N MET A 1 64.46 -12.48 32.23
CA MET A 1 65.57 -13.24 31.60
C MET A 1 65.80 -12.69 30.19
N LYS A 2 67.02 -12.81 29.65
CA LYS A 2 67.49 -12.16 28.40
C LYS A 2 67.30 -13.04 27.15
N CYS A 3 67.68 -12.46 25.99
CA CYS A 3 67.85 -13.05 24.64
C CYS A 3 66.51 -13.24 23.88
N ALA A 4 66.22 -12.62 22.74
CA ALA A 4 66.97 -11.79 21.78
C ALA A 4 68.05 -12.50 20.93
N GLU A 5 67.76 -12.63 19.63
CA GLU A 5 68.59 -12.48 18.40
C GLU A 5 67.58 -12.56 17.21
N ALA A 6 67.49 -11.65 16.23
CA ALA A 6 68.45 -11.10 15.24
C ALA A 6 68.76 -12.10 14.09
N GLY A 7 68.86 -11.73 12.80
CA GLY A 7 68.71 -10.44 12.08
C GLY A 7 67.83 -10.56 10.80
N ASN A 8 67.44 -9.51 10.08
CA ASN A 8 68.24 -8.54 9.29
C ASN A 8 68.90 -9.26 8.08
N MET A 9 68.82 -8.84 6.80
CA MET A 9 68.85 -7.52 6.11
C MET A 9 68.07 -7.63 4.77
N SER A 10 67.35 -6.64 4.20
CA SER A 10 67.65 -5.27 3.73
C SER A 10 67.96 -5.15 2.22
N ASN A 11 67.48 -4.05 1.62
CA ASN A 11 67.76 -3.51 0.27
C ASN A 11 67.13 -4.26 -0.94
N GLY A 12 66.69 -3.58 -2.00
CA GLY A 12 66.64 -2.13 -2.24
C GLY A 12 65.90 -1.76 -3.53
N HIS A 13 65.70 -0.45 -3.74
CA HIS A 13 65.09 0.15 -4.95
C HIS A 13 65.74 -0.32 -6.27
N PHE A 14 64.98 -0.41 -7.36
CA PHE A 14 65.00 0.60 -8.44
C PHE A 14 63.86 0.40 -9.46
N SER A 15 63.79 1.26 -10.47
CA SER A 15 62.55 1.67 -11.15
C SER A 15 62.53 1.41 -12.67
N HIS A 16 61.31 1.47 -13.23
CA HIS A 16 60.97 2.02 -14.56
C HIS A 16 61.15 1.18 -15.86
N LEU A 17 60.16 1.37 -16.76
CA LEU A 17 60.17 1.30 -18.25
C LEU A 17 59.88 -0.01 -19.02
N LEU A 18 58.62 -0.11 -19.52
CA LEU A 18 58.21 -0.08 -20.94
C LEU A 18 58.82 -1.04 -22.00
N ARG A 19 57.97 -1.94 -22.56
CA ARG A 19 57.79 -2.39 -23.98
C ARG A 19 57.24 -3.84 -24.01
N GLY A 20 56.36 -4.30 -24.91
CA GLY A 20 55.56 -3.63 -25.96
C GLY A 20 55.42 -4.47 -27.27
N VAL A 21 54.20 -4.76 -27.74
CA VAL A 21 53.82 -5.27 -29.09
C VAL A 21 52.37 -4.81 -29.37
N TRP A 22 52.09 -3.79 -30.21
CA TRP A 22 51.82 -3.79 -31.67
C TRP A 22 50.65 -4.71 -32.15
N LEU A 23 49.45 -4.23 -32.56
CA LEU A 23 49.02 -3.45 -33.76
C LEU A 23 49.09 -4.27 -35.08
N LEU A 24 48.13 -4.34 -36.04
CA LEU A 24 46.73 -3.88 -36.29
C LEU A 24 46.10 -4.81 -37.40
N TRP A 25 44.77 -4.96 -37.61
CA TRP A 25 43.87 -4.20 -38.53
C TRP A 25 42.43 -4.83 -38.44
N LEU A 26 41.29 -4.12 -38.30
CA LEU A 26 40.50 -3.30 -39.28
C LEU A 26 39.95 -4.14 -40.48
N TRP A 27 38.68 -4.12 -40.92
CA TRP A 27 37.51 -3.23 -40.69
C TRP A 27 36.18 -3.95 -41.06
N GLN A 28 35.05 -3.58 -40.45
CA GLN A 28 33.89 -3.07 -41.22
C GLN A 28 32.95 -2.23 -40.36
N VAL A 29 32.34 -1.22 -40.99
CA VAL A 29 31.61 -0.12 -40.34
C VAL A 29 30.13 -0.22 -40.72
N VAL A 30 29.25 -0.11 -39.73
CA VAL A 30 27.89 0.41 -39.95
C VAL A 30 27.67 1.58 -39.03
N PHE A 31 27.64 2.79 -39.61
CA PHE A 31 27.10 3.96 -38.96
C PHE A 31 25.59 3.74 -38.76
N VAL A 32 25.15 3.55 -37.52
CA VAL A 32 23.79 3.95 -37.14
C VAL A 32 23.95 5.24 -36.35
N ALA A 33 23.51 6.35 -36.95
CA ALA A 33 23.33 7.61 -36.26
C ALA A 33 22.14 7.47 -35.29
N GLY A 34 22.37 6.82 -34.15
CA GLY A 34 21.44 6.78 -33.04
C GLY A 34 21.30 8.20 -32.49
N THR A 35 20.22 8.88 -32.87
CA THR A 35 19.79 10.11 -32.21
C THR A 35 19.75 9.87 -30.71
N GLY A 36 20.40 10.75 -29.95
CA GLY A 36 20.53 10.60 -28.51
C GLY A 36 19.17 10.60 -27.84
N SER A 37 18.63 9.41 -27.58
CA SER A 37 17.39 9.23 -26.83
C SER A 37 17.65 9.72 -25.40
N LYS A 38 17.03 10.86 -25.06
CA LYS A 38 17.20 11.46 -23.74
C LYS A 38 16.68 10.47 -22.70
N LEU A 39 17.57 10.06 -21.79
CA LEU A 39 17.28 9.23 -20.59
C LEU A 39 16.22 9.85 -19.62
N TRP A 40 15.70 11.01 -19.99
CA TRP A 40 14.94 11.99 -19.22
C TRP A 40 13.48 12.15 -19.69
N GLU A 41 13.16 11.61 -20.86
CA GLU A 41 11.80 11.58 -21.40
C GLU A 41 11.03 10.39 -20.83
N VAL A 42 9.73 10.60 -20.65
CA VAL A 42 8.76 9.62 -20.15
C VAL A 42 7.93 9.22 -21.37
N PRO A 43 7.82 7.92 -21.73
CA PRO A 43 7.13 7.53 -22.95
C PRO A 43 5.66 7.95 -22.93
N SER A 44 5.28 8.85 -23.82
CA SER A 44 3.89 9.27 -24.01
C SER A 44 3.20 8.28 -24.96
N VAL A 45 2.41 7.37 -24.41
CA VAL A 45 1.51 6.50 -25.19
C VAL A 45 0.10 7.06 -25.06
N SER A 46 -0.52 7.42 -26.18
CA SER A 46 -1.91 7.88 -26.19
C SER A 46 -2.86 6.72 -25.90
N PHE A 47 -3.75 6.91 -24.92
CA PHE A 47 -4.78 5.93 -24.55
C PHE A 47 -6.13 6.25 -25.19
N THR A 48 -6.81 5.21 -25.67
CA THR A 48 -8.24 5.25 -25.98
C THR A 48 -9.04 4.84 -24.75
N SER A 49 -9.54 5.80 -23.98
CA SER A 49 -10.51 5.52 -22.92
C SER A 49 -11.89 5.23 -23.52
N SER A 50 -12.38 3.99 -23.35
CA SER A 50 -13.77 3.63 -23.63
C SER A 50 -14.31 2.67 -22.58
N SER A 51 -14.62 3.20 -21.39
CA SER A 51 -15.29 2.48 -20.32
C SER A 51 -16.71 3.01 -20.13
N ASN A 52 -17.68 2.41 -20.82
CA ASN A 52 -19.11 2.58 -20.53
C ASN A 52 -19.47 1.90 -19.20
N LEU A 53 -19.16 2.54 -18.08
CA LEU A 53 -19.58 2.10 -16.74
C LEU A 53 -20.92 2.75 -16.36
N SER A 54 -22.00 2.09 -16.75
CA SER A 54 -23.36 2.40 -16.28
C SER A 54 -23.70 1.67 -14.97
N GLU A 55 -22.82 1.74 -13.98
CA GLU A 55 -23.14 1.43 -12.59
C GLU A 55 -22.98 2.71 -11.77
N SER A 56 -23.88 2.97 -10.81
CA SER A 56 -23.87 4.21 -10.03
C SER A 56 -22.70 4.23 -9.05
N LEU A 57 -21.54 4.68 -9.51
CA LEU A 57 -20.41 5.04 -8.66
C LEU A 57 -20.89 6.05 -7.62
N GLN A 58 -20.79 5.68 -6.35
CA GLN A 58 -21.17 6.54 -5.25
C GLN A 58 -19.98 7.42 -4.88
N TRP A 59 -20.19 8.74 -4.92
CA TRP A 59 -19.18 9.75 -4.65
C TRP A 59 -19.32 10.23 -3.21
N GLU A 60 -18.21 10.48 -2.51
CA GLU A 60 -18.25 11.24 -1.25
C GLU A 60 -18.21 12.75 -1.58
N PRO A 61 -19.28 13.52 -1.29
CA PRO A 61 -19.38 14.91 -1.76
C PRO A 61 -18.56 15.92 -0.96
N HIS A 62 -17.99 15.56 0.20
CA HIS A 62 -17.27 16.48 1.10
C HIS A 62 -15.99 15.85 1.68
N CYS A 63 -14.95 15.75 0.85
CA CYS A 63 -13.69 15.08 1.18
C CYS A 63 -12.67 15.87 2.02
N GLN A 64 -13.02 16.99 2.66
CA GLN A 64 -12.06 17.61 3.58
C GLN A 64 -11.90 16.71 4.81
N TYR A 65 -10.66 16.29 5.09
CA TYR A 65 -10.31 15.41 6.21
C TYR A 65 -10.97 15.83 7.55
N HIS A 66 -11.00 17.13 7.84
CA HIS A 66 -11.67 17.69 9.02
C HIS A 66 -13.19 17.40 9.04
N HIS A 67 -13.90 17.53 7.92
CA HIS A 67 -15.33 17.24 7.84
C HIS A 67 -15.70 15.77 7.99
N LEU A 68 -14.75 14.84 7.77
CA LEU A 68 -14.94 13.43 8.09
C LEU A 68 -14.82 13.19 9.61
N GLN A 69 -13.89 13.86 10.29
CA GLN A 69 -13.77 13.82 11.75
C GLN A 69 -14.99 14.44 12.47
N ASP A 70 -15.57 15.52 11.93
CA ASP A 70 -16.76 16.17 12.51
C ASP A 70 -17.95 15.21 12.74
N ARG A 71 -18.02 14.11 11.97
CA ARG A 71 -19.10 13.10 12.04
C ARG A 71 -18.76 11.86 12.89
N VAL A 72 -17.50 11.69 13.29
CA VAL A 72 -17.01 10.47 13.94
C VAL A 72 -16.01 10.82 15.04
N ARG A 73 -16.41 10.62 16.30
CA ARG A 73 -15.49 10.84 17.43
C ARG A 73 -14.56 9.64 17.57
N ILE A 74 -13.26 9.85 17.32
CA ILE A 74 -12.22 8.83 17.50
C ILE A 74 -11.61 8.95 18.90
N THR A 75 -11.41 7.82 19.58
CA THR A 75 -10.70 7.73 20.87
C THR A 75 -9.60 6.65 20.80
N ALA A 76 -8.51 6.84 21.54
CA ALA A 76 -7.39 5.90 21.58
C ALA A 76 -6.73 5.90 22.96
N ASP A 77 -7.04 4.88 23.77
CA ASP A 77 -6.52 4.74 25.14
C ASP A 77 -5.07 4.22 25.15
N ILE A 78 -4.28 4.67 26.14
CA ILE A 78 -2.88 4.25 26.32
C ILE A 78 -2.66 3.86 27.79
N PRO A 79 -2.40 2.57 28.10
CA PRO A 79 -2.41 1.42 27.20
C PRO A 79 -3.83 1.00 26.78
N PRO A 80 -4.04 0.48 25.54
CA PRO A 80 -5.35 0.09 25.05
C PRO A 80 -5.87 -1.22 25.66
N ARG A 81 -7.19 -1.42 25.61
CA ARG A 81 -7.82 -2.73 25.86
C ARG A 81 -7.80 -3.58 24.59
N LEU A 82 -7.17 -4.75 24.63
CA LEU A 82 -7.03 -5.66 23.49
C LEU A 82 -8.00 -6.85 23.48
N ASP A 83 -8.73 -7.09 24.58
CA ASP A 83 -9.51 -8.32 24.77
C ASP A 83 -10.48 -8.60 23.61
N GLY A 84 -10.43 -9.82 23.08
CA GLY A 84 -11.25 -10.26 21.95
C GLY A 84 -10.43 -10.65 20.72
N THR A 85 -11.12 -10.83 19.59
CA THR A 85 -10.53 -11.25 18.31
C THR A 85 -10.54 -10.10 17.31
N TRP A 86 -9.45 -9.91 16.60
CA TRP A 86 -9.22 -8.85 15.62
C TRP A 86 -8.87 -9.48 14.27
N VAL A 87 -9.56 -9.07 13.21
CA VAL A 87 -9.52 -9.74 11.90
C VAL A 87 -9.22 -8.77 10.76
N SER A 88 -8.55 -9.26 9.71
CA SER A 88 -8.41 -8.53 8.45
C SER A 88 -9.78 -8.33 7.79
N ILE A 89 -10.01 -7.14 7.24
CA ILE A 89 -11.25 -6.79 6.52
C ILE A 89 -11.15 -7.04 5.00
N ARG A 90 -9.95 -7.35 4.51
CA ARG A 90 -9.61 -7.63 3.09
C ARG A 90 -8.36 -8.51 3.01
N CYS A 91 -7.97 -8.92 1.81
CA CYS A 91 -6.64 -9.50 1.58
C CYS A 91 -5.56 -8.44 1.81
N GLU A 92 -4.55 -8.73 2.64
CA GLU A 92 -3.45 -7.83 2.92
C GLU A 92 -2.26 -8.12 1.98
N VAL A 93 -1.60 -7.08 1.47
CA VAL A 93 -0.39 -7.19 0.66
C VAL A 93 0.77 -6.54 1.42
N ARG A 94 1.66 -7.37 1.96
CA ARG A 94 2.90 -6.96 2.62
C ARG A 94 4.08 -6.91 1.63
N PRO A 95 5.18 -6.20 1.93
CA PRO A 95 6.36 -6.17 1.07
C PRO A 95 6.89 -7.59 0.80
N GLY A 96 7.55 -7.82 -0.34
CA GLY A 96 8.11 -9.13 -0.70
C GLY A 96 7.83 -9.56 -2.15
N PRO A 97 6.57 -9.54 -2.64
CA PRO A 97 5.31 -9.39 -1.89
C PRO A 97 4.99 -10.60 -1.02
N GLU A 98 4.10 -10.42 -0.03
CA GLU A 98 3.41 -11.50 0.67
C GLU A 98 1.91 -11.20 0.77
N PHE A 99 1.07 -12.19 0.50
CA PHE A 99 -0.39 -12.05 0.53
C PHE A 99 -0.96 -12.84 1.72
N LEU A 100 -1.76 -12.19 2.57
CA LEU A 100 -2.24 -12.81 3.80
C LEU A 100 -3.57 -12.28 4.34
N THR A 101 -4.16 -13.06 5.26
CA THR A 101 -5.19 -12.63 6.20
C THR A 101 -4.78 -12.99 7.63
N ARG A 102 -5.22 -12.20 8.60
CA ARG A 102 -4.83 -12.28 10.02
C ARG A 102 -6.07 -12.38 10.90
N SER A 103 -6.00 -13.23 11.93
CA SER A 103 -7.03 -13.38 12.97
C SER A 103 -6.36 -13.52 14.34
N TYR A 104 -6.29 -12.43 15.10
CA TYR A 104 -5.50 -12.32 16.33
C TYR A 104 -6.43 -12.20 17.53
N THR A 105 -6.34 -13.14 18.46
CA THR A 105 -7.15 -13.18 19.69
C THR A 105 -6.28 -12.91 20.90
N PHE A 106 -6.66 -11.90 21.69
CA PHE A 106 -6.02 -11.57 22.97
C PHE A 106 -6.97 -11.91 24.12
N HIS A 107 -6.41 -12.48 25.18
CA HIS A 107 -7.14 -12.89 26.37
C HIS A 107 -6.76 -12.00 27.58
N PRO A 108 -7.68 -11.78 28.55
CA PRO A 108 -7.41 -11.02 29.77
C PRO A 108 -6.21 -11.54 30.58
N THR A 109 -5.85 -12.81 30.40
CA THR A 109 -4.68 -13.46 31.02
C THR A 109 -3.35 -13.10 30.34
N ARG A 110 -3.32 -12.10 29.45
CA ARG A 110 -2.16 -11.65 28.64
C ARG A 110 -1.64 -12.66 27.62
N HIS A 111 -2.32 -13.79 27.44
CA HIS A 111 -2.03 -14.73 26.37
C HIS A 111 -2.64 -14.25 25.06
N PHE A 112 -1.99 -14.56 23.94
CA PHE A 112 -2.55 -14.35 22.62
C PHE A 112 -2.41 -15.61 21.75
N GLN A 113 -3.35 -15.77 20.82
CA GLN A 113 -3.23 -16.65 19.68
C GLN A 113 -3.39 -15.81 18.40
N ALA A 114 -2.41 -15.89 17.51
CA ALA A 114 -2.46 -15.26 16.20
C ALA A 114 -2.48 -16.32 15.11
N LEU A 115 -3.46 -16.21 14.20
CA LEU A 115 -3.47 -16.93 12.93
C LEU A 115 -3.02 -15.97 11.83
N GLN A 116 -2.07 -16.40 11.00
CA GLN A 116 -1.70 -15.75 9.74
C GLN A 116 -1.89 -16.78 8.62
N HIS A 117 -2.85 -16.56 7.73
CA HIS A 117 -3.07 -17.40 6.54
C HIS A 117 -2.36 -16.75 5.37
N TYR A 118 -1.47 -17.46 4.70
CA TYR A 118 -0.69 -16.96 3.55
C TYR A 118 -1.22 -17.58 2.25
N TYR A 119 -1.25 -16.79 1.18
CA TYR A 119 -1.84 -17.15 -0.12
C TYR A 119 -0.81 -17.03 -1.25
N THR A 120 -1.15 -17.57 -2.42
CA THR A 120 -0.28 -17.47 -3.61
C THR A 120 -0.59 -16.27 -4.51
N ASP A 121 -1.71 -15.59 -4.24
CA ASP A 121 -2.31 -14.54 -5.05
C ASP A 121 -2.73 -13.33 -4.18
N SER A 122 -2.88 -12.15 -4.79
CA SER A 122 -3.28 -10.90 -4.13
C SER A 122 -4.80 -10.76 -3.89
N GLY A 123 -5.61 -11.77 -4.24
CA GLY A 123 -7.03 -11.86 -3.90
C GLY A 123 -7.31 -12.64 -2.61
N CYS A 124 -6.31 -13.40 -2.12
CA CYS A 124 -6.45 -14.41 -1.07
C CYS A 124 -7.46 -15.52 -1.45
N GLU A 125 -7.37 -15.97 -2.71
CA GLU A 125 -8.17 -17.07 -3.28
C GLU A 125 -7.51 -18.45 -3.08
N ASP A 126 -6.18 -18.54 -3.18
CA ASP A 126 -5.42 -19.79 -3.22
C ASP A 126 -4.50 -19.92 -1.98
N PRO A 127 -4.94 -20.61 -0.91
CA PRO A 127 -4.16 -20.75 0.31
C PRO A 127 -2.86 -21.54 0.09
N ALA A 128 -1.75 -20.98 0.53
CA ALA A 128 -0.43 -21.61 0.49
C ALA A 128 -0.16 -22.39 1.80
N TYR A 129 -0.19 -21.67 2.92
CA TYR A 129 0.05 -22.22 4.25
C TYR A 129 -0.59 -21.34 5.33
N SER A 130 -0.57 -21.77 6.58
CA SER A 130 -1.05 -20.97 7.71
C SER A 130 -0.15 -21.17 8.91
N LEU A 131 0.15 -20.08 9.60
CA LEU A 131 0.88 -20.07 10.85
C LEU A 131 -0.09 -19.91 12.02
N MET A 132 0.08 -20.74 13.04
CA MET A 132 -0.57 -20.61 14.34
C MET A 132 0.48 -20.25 15.37
N ILE A 133 0.42 -19.02 15.87
CA ILE A 133 1.36 -18.45 16.84
C ILE A 133 0.65 -18.36 18.19
N ARG A 134 1.29 -18.81 19.26
CA ARG A 134 0.83 -18.60 20.64
C ARG A 134 1.91 -17.94 21.47
N GLY A 135 1.54 -16.97 22.29
CA GLY A 135 2.49 -16.28 23.16
C GLY A 135 1.83 -15.52 24.29
N LYS A 136 2.63 -14.67 24.93
CA LYS A 136 2.20 -13.66 25.90
C LYS A 136 2.55 -12.27 25.40
N LEU A 137 1.68 -11.30 25.66
CA LEU A 137 1.88 -9.89 25.32
C LEU A 137 1.76 -9.04 26.59
N ARG A 138 2.72 -8.15 26.82
CA ARG A 138 2.72 -7.19 27.91
C ARG A 138 2.79 -5.78 27.34
N LEU A 139 1.67 -5.06 27.43
CA LEU A 139 1.65 -3.61 27.19
C LEU A 139 2.54 -2.90 28.23
N ARG A 140 3.25 -1.87 27.78
CA ARG A 140 4.20 -1.06 28.55
C ARG A 140 3.71 0.40 28.57
N GLN A 141 4.61 1.36 28.39
CA GLN A 141 4.34 2.80 28.30
C GLN A 141 3.81 3.24 26.92
N ALA A 142 3.38 4.50 26.84
CA ALA A 142 3.26 5.22 25.57
C ALA A 142 4.60 5.18 24.81
N SER A 143 4.57 5.01 23.48
CA SER A 143 5.80 5.08 22.69
C SER A 143 6.32 6.50 22.61
N TRP A 144 7.61 6.65 22.92
CA TRP A 144 8.33 7.91 22.76
C TRP A 144 8.72 8.19 21.31
N ILE A 145 8.81 7.13 20.48
CA ILE A 145 9.04 7.24 19.03
C ILE A 145 7.70 7.57 18.37
N THR A 146 6.79 6.60 18.29
CA THR A 146 5.53 6.77 17.56
C THR A 146 4.45 7.30 18.51
N ARG A 147 4.31 8.63 18.59
CA ARG A 147 3.31 9.31 19.42
C ARG A 147 1.90 8.71 19.23
N GLY A 148 1.19 8.52 20.33
CA GLY A 148 -0.13 7.85 20.34
C GLY A 148 -0.10 6.32 20.26
N GLY A 149 1.07 5.71 20.07
CA GLY A 149 1.25 4.27 20.21
C GLY A 149 1.54 3.84 21.65
N THR A 150 1.36 2.55 21.91
CA THR A 150 1.78 1.86 23.14
C THR A 150 2.89 0.88 22.79
N GLU A 151 3.99 0.93 23.53
CA GLU A 151 5.06 -0.06 23.40
C GLU A 151 4.66 -1.36 24.10
N ALA A 152 5.08 -2.49 23.57
CA ALA A 152 4.76 -3.78 24.15
C ALA A 152 5.89 -4.81 23.98
N GLU A 153 5.96 -5.73 24.94
CA GLU A 153 6.85 -6.88 24.90
C GLU A 153 6.05 -8.14 24.61
N HIS A 154 6.48 -8.93 23.63
CA HIS A 154 5.87 -10.20 23.30
C HIS A 154 6.86 -11.36 23.51
N HIS A 155 6.34 -12.49 24.00
CA HIS A 155 7.10 -13.72 24.13
C HIS A 155 6.37 -14.84 23.39
N ILE A 156 7.01 -15.39 22.35
CA ILE A 156 6.48 -16.51 21.59
C ILE A 156 6.69 -17.80 22.40
N SER A 157 5.64 -18.58 22.57
CA SER A 157 5.66 -19.86 23.30
C SER A 157 5.70 -21.07 22.36
N LYS A 158 4.97 -20.97 21.24
CA LYS A 158 4.80 -22.01 20.21
C LYS A 158 4.46 -21.36 18.87
N VAL A 159 5.01 -21.93 17.79
CA VAL A 159 4.60 -21.66 16.40
C VAL A 159 4.37 -23.00 15.72
N GLY A 160 3.21 -23.15 15.07
CA GLY A 160 2.93 -24.27 14.18
C GLY A 160 2.60 -23.79 12.76
N ILE A 161 2.81 -24.67 11.77
CA ILE A 161 2.47 -24.46 10.37
C ILE A 161 1.54 -25.56 9.86
N VAL A 162 0.55 -25.18 9.06
CA VAL A 162 -0.20 -26.08 8.18
C VAL A 162 0.10 -25.67 6.74
N ILE A 163 0.47 -26.63 5.88
CA ILE A 163 0.63 -26.39 4.45
C ILE A 163 -0.66 -26.82 3.74
N HIS A 164 -1.17 -26.02 2.80
CA HIS A 164 -2.49 -26.24 2.17
C HIS A 164 -2.41 -26.78 0.75
N SER A 165 -1.30 -26.59 0.04
CA SER A 165 -1.13 -27.07 -1.34
C SER A 165 0.22 -27.74 -1.58
N LEU A 166 0.27 -28.65 -2.57
CA LEU A 166 1.51 -29.30 -3.00
C LEU A 166 2.52 -28.28 -3.58
N ALA A 167 2.03 -27.24 -4.27
CA ALA A 167 2.86 -26.15 -4.76
C ALA A 167 3.50 -25.35 -3.61
N ALA A 168 2.75 -25.06 -2.53
CA ALA A 168 3.29 -24.43 -1.34
C ALA A 168 4.31 -25.33 -0.62
N LYS A 169 4.04 -26.64 -0.52
CA LYS A 169 4.99 -27.63 0.00
C LYS A 169 6.33 -27.59 -0.74
N GLN A 170 6.30 -27.59 -2.08
CA GLN A 170 7.51 -27.52 -2.91
C GLN A 170 8.25 -26.18 -2.74
N ARG A 171 7.53 -25.04 -2.72
CA ARG A 171 8.11 -23.70 -2.51
C ARG A 171 8.71 -23.50 -1.12
N LEU A 172 8.15 -24.12 -0.09
CA LEU A 172 8.71 -24.11 1.26
C LEU A 172 9.91 -25.06 1.36
N ALA A 173 9.87 -26.20 0.68
CA ALA A 173 10.97 -27.17 0.67
C ALA A 173 12.27 -26.64 0.04
N SER A 174 12.19 -25.74 -0.94
CA SER A 174 13.36 -25.08 -1.53
C SER A 174 13.91 -23.90 -0.72
N ARG A 175 13.18 -23.44 0.32
CA ARG A 175 13.56 -22.30 1.17
C ARG A 175 14.03 -22.72 2.57
N LEU A 176 13.50 -23.82 3.10
CA LEU A 176 13.80 -24.32 4.43
C LEU A 176 15.08 -25.17 4.45
N PRO A 177 15.99 -24.96 5.42
CA PRO A 177 17.09 -25.88 5.69
C PRO A 177 16.58 -27.31 5.97
N PRO A 178 17.33 -28.37 5.60
CA PRO A 178 16.94 -29.76 5.89
C PRO A 178 16.73 -30.06 7.37
N SER A 179 17.41 -29.33 8.26
CA SER A 179 17.25 -29.41 9.72
C SER A 179 15.92 -28.85 10.24
N CYS A 180 15.12 -28.21 9.38
CA CYS A 180 14.04 -27.34 9.84
C CYS A 180 12.62 -27.90 9.82
N VAL A 181 12.49 -29.18 9.50
CA VAL A 181 11.31 -29.98 9.80
C VAL A 181 11.84 -31.31 10.33
N ASP A 182 11.53 -31.64 11.58
CA ASP A 182 11.78 -33.00 12.08
C ASP A 182 10.96 -33.96 11.21
N LEU A 183 11.67 -34.84 10.48
CA LEU A 183 11.24 -35.51 9.25
C LEU A 183 11.23 -34.58 8.02
N THR A 184 12.07 -34.94 7.05
CA THR A 184 12.23 -34.33 5.72
C THR A 184 10.90 -33.88 5.10
N LEU A 185 10.92 -32.74 4.40
CA LEU A 185 9.73 -32.17 3.74
C LEU A 185 9.01 -33.13 2.78
N SER A 186 9.61 -34.25 2.38
CA SER A 186 8.91 -35.38 1.75
C SER A 186 7.67 -35.84 2.55
N HIS A 187 7.77 -35.94 3.89
CA HIS A 187 6.72 -36.47 4.77
C HIS A 187 5.66 -35.45 5.21
N VAL A 188 5.83 -34.17 4.84
CA VAL A 188 4.83 -33.13 5.16
C VAL A 188 3.56 -33.35 4.33
N MET A 189 2.44 -33.62 5.01
CA MET A 189 1.12 -33.82 4.41
C MET A 189 0.33 -32.50 4.47
N PRO A 190 -0.33 -32.09 3.36
CA PRO A 190 -1.25 -30.97 3.40
C PRO A 190 -2.34 -31.14 4.48
N GLY A 191 -2.78 -30.03 5.07
CA GLY A 191 -3.80 -30.00 6.13
C GLY A 191 -3.35 -30.47 7.52
N LYS A 192 -2.14 -31.05 7.67
CA LYS A 192 -1.59 -31.41 8.99
C LYS A 192 -0.79 -30.27 9.62
N LEU A 193 -0.89 -30.15 10.94
CA LEU A 193 -0.15 -29.18 11.75
C LEU A 193 1.23 -29.73 12.15
N TYR A 194 2.28 -28.98 11.81
CA TYR A 194 3.67 -29.26 12.16
C TYR A 194 4.18 -28.18 13.12
N GLU A 195 5.03 -28.55 14.08
CA GLU A 195 5.61 -27.59 15.04
C GLU A 195 6.91 -27.00 14.48
N LEU A 196 6.95 -25.67 14.32
CA LEU A 196 8.13 -24.93 13.84
C LEU A 196 9.01 -24.42 14.98
N TYR A 197 8.40 -24.19 16.14
CA TYR A 197 9.06 -23.68 17.32
C TYR A 197 8.24 -24.00 18.57
N ASN A 198 8.95 -24.32 19.66
CA ASN A 198 8.38 -24.50 20.98
C ASN A 198 9.47 -24.22 22.03
N THR A 199 9.16 -23.34 22.97
CA THR A 199 10.07 -22.95 24.07
C THR A 199 10.66 -24.13 24.84
N ARG A 200 9.94 -25.27 24.94
CA ARG A 200 10.43 -26.48 25.61
C ARG A 200 11.35 -27.35 24.76
N ALA A 201 11.26 -27.25 23.44
CA ALA A 201 12.02 -28.12 22.51
C ALA A 201 13.36 -27.51 22.07
N GLY A 202 13.58 -26.20 22.30
CA GLY A 202 14.82 -25.48 21.98
C GLY A 202 15.13 -25.32 20.48
N ARG A 203 14.44 -26.05 19.60
CA ARG A 203 14.57 -25.98 18.14
C ARG A 203 13.60 -24.96 17.55
N GLY A 204 14.03 -24.22 16.54
CA GLY A 204 13.27 -23.10 15.98
C GLY A 204 13.60 -22.81 14.53
N CYS A 205 12.60 -22.90 13.67
CA CYS A 205 12.72 -22.71 12.22
C CYS A 205 12.09 -21.43 11.71
N LEU A 206 11.98 -20.49 12.63
CA LEU A 206 11.44 -19.17 12.45
C LEU A 206 12.34 -18.35 11.51
N ALA A 207 13.65 -18.33 11.77
CA ALA A 207 14.62 -17.57 10.96
C ALA A 207 14.63 -17.98 9.48
N ALA A 208 14.50 -19.28 9.18
CA ALA A 208 14.45 -19.81 7.82
C ALA A 208 13.17 -19.41 7.05
N LEU A 209 12.09 -19.12 7.76
CA LEU A 209 10.85 -18.57 7.21
C LEU A 209 10.83 -17.03 7.27
N GLY A 210 11.91 -16.39 7.71
CA GLY A 210 11.95 -14.96 8.08
C GLY A 210 10.91 -14.55 9.11
N PHE A 211 10.35 -15.51 9.85
CA PHE A 211 9.25 -15.30 10.77
C PHE A 211 9.60 -14.22 11.80
N SER A 212 8.72 -13.24 11.89
CA SER A 212 8.82 -12.13 12.83
C SER A 212 7.44 -11.81 13.38
N MET A 213 7.41 -11.46 14.67
CA MET A 213 6.25 -10.86 15.33
C MET A 213 6.59 -9.48 15.88
N MET A 214 7.62 -8.80 15.34
CA MET A 214 8.03 -7.47 15.80
C MET A 214 6.91 -6.42 15.69
N GLU A 215 5.92 -6.64 14.82
CA GLU A 215 4.67 -5.87 14.75
C GLU A 215 3.91 -5.78 16.09
N MET A 216 4.07 -6.76 16.99
CA MET A 216 3.51 -6.74 18.34
C MET A 216 4.27 -5.82 19.30
N GLY A 217 5.38 -5.20 18.87
CA GLY A 217 6.17 -4.27 19.68
C GLY A 217 5.58 -2.86 19.79
N LEU A 218 4.70 -2.50 18.85
CA LEU A 218 4.03 -1.20 18.78
C LEU A 218 2.54 -1.42 18.49
N ILE A 219 1.68 -0.93 19.38
CA ILE A 219 0.24 -1.25 19.39
C ILE A 219 -0.56 0.02 19.63
N ARG A 220 -1.63 0.22 18.85
CA ARG A 220 -2.64 1.25 19.06
C ARG A 220 -4.02 0.67 18.79
N VAL A 221 -4.99 1.02 19.62
CA VAL A 221 -6.41 0.73 19.34
C VAL A 221 -7.14 2.05 19.21
N GLU A 222 -7.84 2.23 18.10
CA GLU A 222 -8.77 3.34 17.91
C GLU A 222 -10.20 2.83 18.03
N THR A 223 -11.06 3.61 18.68
CA THR A 223 -12.51 3.38 18.71
C THR A 223 -13.20 4.55 18.04
N GLN A 224 -13.79 4.27 16.88
CA GLN A 224 -14.61 5.21 16.13
C GLN A 224 -16.05 5.15 16.67
N HIS A 225 -16.55 6.27 17.20
CA HIS A 225 -17.93 6.40 17.68
C HIS A 225 -18.77 7.16 16.64
N HIS A 226 -19.73 6.48 16.03
CA HIS A 226 -20.67 7.10 15.09
C HIS A 226 -21.89 7.66 15.81
N ILE A 227 -22.41 8.79 15.31
CA ILE A 227 -23.57 9.51 15.89
C ILE A 227 -24.80 8.61 16.07
N HIS A 228 -25.01 7.63 15.19
CA HIS A 228 -26.15 6.69 15.24
C HIS A 228 -25.91 5.46 16.13
N GLY A 229 -25.01 5.53 17.11
CA GLY A 229 -24.82 4.52 18.16
C GLY A 229 -23.96 3.30 17.77
N GLY A 230 -23.51 3.20 16.52
CA GLY A 230 -22.53 2.21 16.09
C GLY A 230 -21.11 2.58 16.55
N LYS A 231 -20.29 1.57 16.88
CA LYS A 231 -18.84 1.75 17.08
C LYS A 231 -18.04 0.76 16.24
N VAL A 232 -16.93 1.23 15.69
CA VAL A 232 -15.91 0.41 15.02
C VAL A 232 -14.63 0.49 15.84
N GLN A 233 -13.95 -0.62 16.04
CA GLN A 233 -12.68 -0.69 16.76
C GLN A 233 -11.59 -1.25 15.86
N GLU A 234 -10.48 -0.53 15.77
CA GLU A 234 -9.36 -0.81 14.88
C GLU A 234 -8.08 -0.99 15.69
N LEU A 235 -7.46 -2.16 15.53
CA LEU A 235 -6.17 -2.52 16.10
C LEU A 235 -5.08 -2.30 15.05
N PHE A 236 -4.25 -1.30 15.30
CA PHE A 236 -3.03 -1.02 14.56
C PHE A 236 -1.87 -1.74 15.24
N LEU A 237 -1.14 -2.53 14.44
CA LEU A 237 0.10 -3.19 14.82
C LEU A 237 1.25 -2.57 14.03
N GLY A 238 2.44 -2.59 14.62
CA GLY A 238 3.64 -1.97 14.06
C GLY A 238 3.92 -2.40 12.62
N ASP A 239 4.43 -1.45 11.83
CA ASP A 239 4.86 -1.67 10.46
C ASP A 239 5.95 -2.74 10.32
N ILE A 240 6.09 -3.23 9.09
CA ILE A 240 7.02 -4.30 8.75
C ILE A 240 8.05 -3.76 7.77
N HIS A 241 9.32 -4.02 8.06
CA HIS A 241 10.41 -3.56 7.21
C HIS A 241 10.27 -4.08 5.76
N THR A 242 10.42 -3.19 4.78
CA THR A 242 10.28 -3.49 3.35
C THR A 242 11.34 -4.47 2.84
N ASP A 243 12.59 -4.36 3.33
CA ASP A 243 13.61 -5.41 3.18
C ASP A 243 13.35 -6.57 4.15
N TRP A 244 13.19 -7.78 3.60
CA TRP A 244 12.99 -9.04 4.30
C TRP A 244 14.07 -9.32 5.34
N THR A 245 15.34 -9.02 5.04
CA THR A 245 16.50 -9.37 5.88
C THR A 245 16.49 -8.66 7.23
N GLN A 246 15.81 -7.52 7.34
CA GLN A 246 15.79 -6.68 8.54
C GLN A 246 14.62 -7.00 9.48
N ARG A 247 13.56 -7.70 9.02
CA ARG A 247 12.28 -7.81 9.74
C ARG A 247 12.34 -8.49 11.10
N THR A 248 13.34 -9.32 11.35
CA THR A 248 13.54 -10.01 12.64
C THR A 248 14.17 -9.12 13.70
N HIS A 249 14.78 -8.00 13.31
CA HIS A 249 15.46 -7.05 14.19
C HIS A 249 14.85 -5.63 14.15
N TYR A 250 14.01 -5.35 13.15
CA TYR A 250 13.36 -4.05 12.98
C TYR A 250 12.45 -3.70 14.17
N ARG A 251 12.60 -2.48 14.69
CA ARG A 251 11.67 -1.86 15.64
C ARG A 251 10.65 -1.01 14.85
N PRO A 252 9.36 -1.33 14.89
CA PRO A 252 8.33 -0.53 14.20
C PRO A 252 8.33 0.95 14.56
N THR A 253 8.02 1.78 13.56
CA THR A 253 7.87 3.23 13.70
C THR A 253 6.60 3.78 13.04
N GLY A 254 5.95 3.00 12.19
CA GLY A 254 4.62 3.22 11.65
C GLY A 254 3.66 2.07 12.00
N TYR A 255 2.55 1.96 11.27
CA TYR A 255 1.57 0.89 11.44
C TYR A 255 1.25 0.20 10.11
N GLN A 256 0.89 -1.08 10.19
CA GLN A 256 0.23 -1.81 9.10
C GLN A 256 -1.22 -1.35 8.94
N GLN A 257 -1.89 -1.85 7.89
CA GLN A 257 -3.36 -1.78 7.81
C GLN A 257 -4.00 -2.35 9.10
N PRO A 258 -5.03 -1.69 9.66
CA PRO A 258 -5.64 -2.10 10.91
C PRO A 258 -6.43 -3.40 10.75
N LEU A 259 -6.45 -4.18 11.84
CA LEU A 259 -7.40 -5.26 12.04
C LEU A 259 -8.65 -4.70 12.71
N GLN A 260 -9.85 -5.14 12.34
CA GLN A 260 -11.08 -4.72 13.04
C GLN A 260 -11.52 -5.75 14.06
N ASN A 261 -12.11 -5.29 15.17
CA ASN A 261 -12.62 -6.18 16.22
C ASN A 261 -13.81 -6.99 15.70
N ALA A 262 -13.76 -8.31 15.82
CA ALA A 262 -14.78 -9.22 15.28
C ALA A 262 -16.21 -8.95 15.80
N MET A 263 -16.37 -8.28 16.95
CA MET A 263 -17.68 -7.88 17.51
C MET A 263 -18.00 -6.39 17.26
N HIS A 264 -17.00 -5.59 16.90
CA HIS A 264 -17.09 -4.13 16.72
C HIS A 264 -16.34 -3.71 15.45
N HIS A 265 -16.83 -4.20 14.30
CA HIS A 265 -16.30 -3.94 12.97
C HIS A 265 -17.34 -3.24 12.09
N ILE A 266 -16.92 -2.77 10.93
CA ILE A 266 -17.81 -2.12 9.96
C ILE A 266 -18.81 -3.12 9.36
N HIS A 267 -20.10 -2.78 9.34
CA HIS A 267 -21.15 -3.72 8.93
C HIS A 267 -21.87 -3.27 7.65
N PRO A 268 -22.14 -4.17 6.69
CA PRO A 268 -21.73 -5.59 6.64
C PRO A 268 -20.25 -5.76 6.25
N CYS A 269 -19.59 -6.79 6.81
CA CYS A 269 -18.25 -7.22 6.38
C CYS A 269 -18.20 -8.75 6.21
N PRO A 270 -18.47 -9.27 4.99
CA PRO A 270 -18.41 -10.71 4.71
C PRO A 270 -17.01 -11.31 4.95
N VAL A 271 -15.94 -10.58 4.59
CA VAL A 271 -14.55 -11.01 4.81
C VAL A 271 -14.24 -11.19 6.29
N CYS A 272 -14.66 -10.24 7.14
CA CYS A 272 -14.48 -10.33 8.59
C CYS A 272 -15.09 -11.62 9.16
N ALA A 273 -16.28 -12.01 8.68
CA ALA A 273 -16.93 -13.24 9.10
C ALA A 273 -16.22 -14.52 8.62
N LEU A 274 -15.61 -14.50 7.42
CA LEU A 274 -14.78 -15.61 6.93
C LEU A 274 -13.49 -15.75 7.74
N VAL A 275 -12.77 -14.65 7.96
CA VAL A 275 -11.50 -14.60 8.70
C VAL A 275 -11.69 -14.88 10.20
N TYR A 276 -12.83 -14.52 10.78
CA TYR A 276 -13.18 -14.87 12.17
C TYR A 276 -13.47 -16.37 12.35
N ARG A 277 -14.03 -17.03 11.34
CA ARG A 277 -14.43 -18.46 11.40
C ARG A 277 -13.33 -19.43 10.94
N SER A 278 -12.19 -18.93 10.50
CA SER A 278 -11.10 -19.78 10.00
C SER A 278 -10.43 -20.58 11.13
N THR A 279 -9.74 -21.65 10.75
CA THR A 279 -8.79 -22.36 11.61
C THR A 279 -7.47 -22.55 10.85
N GLU A 280 -6.40 -22.94 11.53
CA GLU A 280 -5.11 -23.16 10.88
C GLU A 280 -5.16 -24.24 9.78
N GLN A 281 -6.09 -25.20 9.84
CA GLN A 281 -6.37 -26.19 8.79
C GLN A 281 -7.40 -25.72 7.75
N ARG A 282 -8.17 -24.66 8.04
CA ARG A 282 -9.24 -24.13 7.18
C ARG A 282 -9.06 -22.63 7.01
N PRO A 283 -8.08 -22.20 6.19
CA PRO A 283 -7.90 -20.79 5.84
C PRO A 283 -9.14 -20.25 5.12
N PRO A 284 -9.46 -18.96 5.28
CA PRO A 284 -10.59 -18.35 4.59
C PRO A 284 -10.24 -18.15 3.11
N VAL A 285 -11.03 -18.70 2.20
CA VAL A 285 -10.96 -18.35 0.77
C VAL A 285 -11.84 -17.11 0.58
N LEU A 286 -11.24 -16.00 0.14
CA LEU A 286 -11.99 -14.76 -0.05
C LEU A 286 -12.75 -14.76 -1.39
N PRO A 287 -13.92 -14.11 -1.47
CA PRO A 287 -14.64 -13.98 -2.73
C PRO A 287 -13.84 -13.11 -3.70
N ARG A 288 -13.90 -13.46 -5.00
CA ARG A 288 -13.33 -12.64 -6.08
C ARG A 288 -13.86 -11.22 -6.02
N GLY A 289 -12.97 -10.27 -5.73
CA GLY A 289 -13.28 -8.85 -5.82
C GLY A 289 -13.55 -8.44 -7.26
N SER A 290 -14.49 -7.52 -7.47
CA SER A 290 -14.66 -6.86 -8.76
C SER A 290 -13.38 -6.11 -9.12
N VAL A 291 -12.75 -6.47 -10.25
CA VAL A 291 -11.59 -5.73 -10.77
C VAL A 291 -12.09 -4.39 -11.30
N ALA A 292 -11.99 -3.35 -10.47
CA ALA A 292 -12.22 -1.98 -10.90
C ALA A 292 -11.13 -1.61 -11.94
N PRO A 293 -11.48 -1.10 -13.13
CA PRO A 293 -10.48 -0.64 -14.07
C PRO A 293 -9.74 0.56 -13.48
N LEU A 294 -8.41 0.58 -13.64
CA LEU A 294 -7.60 1.66 -13.11
C LEU A 294 -7.89 2.97 -13.85
N SER A 295 -8.61 3.85 -13.17
CA SER A 295 -8.75 5.27 -13.52
C SER A 295 -8.11 6.10 -12.41
N LEU A 296 -7.20 6.99 -12.77
CA LEU A 296 -6.64 7.97 -11.84
C LEU A 296 -7.42 9.28 -11.81
N ALA A 297 -8.35 9.48 -12.76
CA ALA A 297 -9.03 10.74 -13.00
C ALA A 297 -9.67 11.32 -11.71
N GLY A 298 -9.42 12.60 -11.45
CA GLY A 298 -10.00 13.32 -10.32
C GLY A 298 -9.08 13.41 -9.11
N ARG A 299 -9.69 13.62 -7.94
CA ARG A 299 -9.02 13.98 -6.68
C ARG A 299 -9.14 12.86 -5.64
N TRP A 300 -8.04 12.52 -5.00
CA TRP A 300 -7.91 11.38 -4.09
C TRP A 300 -7.36 11.82 -2.74
N THR A 301 -8.08 11.53 -1.65
CA THR A 301 -7.71 12.02 -0.31
C THR A 301 -7.61 10.91 0.75
N SER A 302 -6.77 11.13 1.76
CA SER A 302 -6.69 10.28 2.94
C SER A 302 -7.96 10.40 3.79
N GLN A 303 -8.60 9.28 4.12
CA GLN A 303 -9.73 9.26 5.06
C GLN A 303 -9.31 9.41 6.53
N HIS A 304 -8.07 9.02 6.86
CA HIS A 304 -7.55 8.91 8.22
C HIS A 304 -6.15 9.54 8.30
N CYS A 305 -5.71 9.95 9.48
CA CYS A 305 -4.34 10.40 9.71
C CYS A 305 -3.37 9.24 9.46
N GLU A 306 -2.47 9.38 8.49
CA GLU A 306 -1.53 8.31 8.14
C GLU A 306 -0.27 8.41 8.99
N THR A 307 0.14 7.31 9.63
CA THR A 307 1.45 7.22 10.29
C THR A 307 2.45 6.60 9.33
N ARG A 308 3.60 7.26 9.18
CA ARG A 308 4.67 6.86 8.25
C ARG A 308 5.93 6.46 9.02
N PRO A 309 6.78 5.58 8.47
CA PRO A 309 8.09 5.30 9.04
C PRO A 309 8.88 6.60 9.30
N ASN A 310 9.69 6.60 10.36
CA ASN A 310 10.37 7.80 10.89
C ASN A 310 9.43 8.89 11.48
N VAL A 311 8.25 8.50 11.98
CA VAL A 311 7.36 9.35 12.82
C VAL A 311 6.87 10.62 12.12
N LEU A 312 6.44 10.48 10.87
CA LEU A 312 5.70 11.53 10.18
C LEU A 312 4.22 11.15 10.15
N PHE A 313 3.39 11.96 10.81
CA PHE A 313 1.94 11.92 10.61
C PHE A 313 1.59 12.80 9.41
N LEU A 314 0.75 12.31 8.51
CA LEU A 314 0.34 13.09 7.34
C LEU A 314 -1.05 12.77 6.81
N THR A 315 -1.56 13.67 5.98
CA THR A 315 -2.67 13.40 5.04
C THR A 315 -2.18 13.70 3.62
N ARG A 316 -2.64 12.92 2.65
CA ARG A 316 -2.37 13.05 1.21
C ARG A 316 -3.61 13.51 0.48
N ASP A 317 -3.40 14.29 -0.56
CA ASP A 317 -4.42 14.90 -1.41
C ASP A 317 -3.83 15.02 -2.82
N PHE A 318 -4.15 14.06 -3.69
CA PHE A 318 -3.64 13.99 -5.05
C PHE A 318 -4.70 14.38 -6.07
N SER A 319 -4.31 15.11 -7.10
CA SER A 319 -5.11 15.33 -8.31
C SER A 319 -4.36 14.78 -9.51
N PHE A 320 -5.04 14.03 -10.38
CA PHE A 320 -4.46 13.53 -11.63
C PHE A 320 -5.29 14.00 -12.82
N ASP A 321 -4.59 14.46 -13.85
CA ASP A 321 -5.09 14.77 -15.18
C ASP A 321 -4.59 13.69 -16.16
N PRO A 322 -5.44 12.72 -16.55
CA PRO A 322 -5.06 11.66 -17.47
C PRO A 322 -4.86 12.12 -18.91
N ASP A 323 -5.45 13.24 -19.33
CA ASP A 323 -5.31 13.74 -20.69
C ASP A 323 -3.93 14.38 -20.86
N GLN A 324 -3.52 15.21 -19.90
CA GLN A 324 -2.20 15.86 -19.87
C GLN A 324 -1.09 14.98 -19.28
N HIS A 325 -1.43 13.84 -18.67
CA HIS A 325 -0.49 12.98 -17.94
C HIS A 325 0.24 13.75 -16.80
N VAL A 326 -0.48 14.68 -16.18
CA VAL A 326 0.01 15.56 -15.11
C VAL A 326 -0.57 15.12 -13.77
N TRP A 327 0.22 15.25 -12.71
CA TRP A 327 -0.23 15.01 -11.35
C TRP A 327 0.20 16.15 -10.44
N GLU A 328 -0.60 16.36 -9.40
CA GLU A 328 -0.31 17.24 -8.27
C GLU A 328 -0.57 16.47 -6.97
N GLY A 329 0.26 16.67 -5.95
CA GLY A 329 0.11 16.05 -4.64
C GLY A 329 0.43 17.00 -3.51
N VAL A 330 -0.52 17.17 -2.60
CA VAL A 330 -0.36 17.92 -1.36
C VAL A 330 -0.23 16.94 -0.19
N TYR A 331 0.88 17.04 0.52
CA TYR A 331 1.17 16.31 1.75
C TYR A 331 1.15 17.30 2.92
N ARG A 332 0.16 17.18 3.80
CA ARG A 332 0.09 17.98 5.03
C ARG A 332 0.71 17.15 6.14
N HIS A 333 1.75 17.65 6.79
CA HIS A 333 2.44 16.97 7.88
C HIS A 333 1.99 17.51 9.24
N TYR A 334 1.98 16.63 10.25
CA TYR A 334 1.45 16.91 11.58
C TYR A 334 2.38 16.37 12.67
N SER A 335 2.33 16.97 13.86
CA SER A 335 3.13 16.55 15.03
C SER A 335 2.42 15.50 15.92
N ASP A 336 1.17 15.16 15.59
CA ASP A 336 0.27 14.32 16.38
C ASP A 336 -0.49 13.28 15.53
N PRO A 337 -0.91 12.14 16.13
CA PRO A 337 -1.56 11.02 15.43
C PRO A 337 -3.03 11.25 15.07
N THR A 338 -3.62 12.38 15.47
CA THR A 338 -4.98 12.79 15.07
C THR A 338 -4.98 13.73 13.86
N CYS A 339 -3.79 14.19 13.44
CA CYS A 339 -3.57 15.21 12.42
C CYS A 339 -4.24 16.55 12.78
N SER A 340 -4.07 17.00 14.04
CA SER A 340 -4.66 18.25 14.56
C SER A 340 -3.69 19.44 14.58
N GLN A 341 -2.39 19.19 14.72
CA GLN A 341 -1.30 20.18 14.82
C GLN A 341 -0.41 20.12 13.57
N PRO A 342 -0.69 20.91 12.53
CA PRO A 342 0.09 20.94 11.29
C PRO A 342 1.48 21.55 11.52
N THR A 343 2.51 20.97 10.89
CA THR A 343 3.92 21.39 11.02
C THR A 343 4.43 22.06 9.74
N PHE A 344 4.22 21.41 8.59
CA PHE A 344 4.47 21.95 7.25
C PHE A 344 3.59 21.27 6.20
N THR A 345 3.44 21.93 5.06
CA THR A 345 2.80 21.36 3.86
C THR A 345 3.83 21.25 2.75
N LEU A 346 3.90 20.10 2.09
CA LEU A 346 4.60 19.91 0.82
C LEU A 346 3.56 19.89 -0.30
N ARG A 347 3.84 20.59 -1.40
CA ARG A 347 3.05 20.54 -2.63
C ARG A 347 4.00 20.16 -3.76
N ALA A 348 3.75 19.03 -4.40
CA ALA A 348 4.62 18.46 -5.42
C ALA A 348 3.84 18.26 -6.73
N SER A 349 4.48 18.45 -7.87
CA SER A 349 3.84 18.24 -9.17
C SER A 349 4.80 17.71 -10.24
N GLY A 350 4.22 17.23 -11.33
CA GLY A 350 4.93 16.90 -12.55
C GLY A 350 4.14 15.96 -13.45
N HIS A 351 4.86 15.04 -14.10
CA HIS A 351 4.27 14.13 -15.09
C HIS A 351 4.34 12.68 -14.64
N TYR A 352 3.47 11.84 -15.18
CA TYR A 352 3.52 10.40 -14.99
C TYR A 352 3.36 9.63 -16.30
N ALA A 353 3.83 8.38 -16.33
CA ALA A 353 3.38 7.40 -17.31
C ALA A 353 2.94 6.12 -16.63
N GLN A 354 1.88 5.56 -17.20
CA GLN A 354 1.46 4.19 -16.96
C GLN A 354 2.40 3.22 -17.69
N GLY A 355 2.86 2.21 -16.97
CA GLY A 355 3.58 1.06 -17.50
C GLY A 355 2.70 -0.17 -17.60
N ASN A 356 3.33 -1.34 -17.61
CA ASN A 356 2.64 -2.62 -17.69
C ASN A 356 1.89 -2.98 -16.39
N PRO A 357 0.93 -3.92 -16.44
CA PRO A 357 0.46 -4.64 -15.26
C PRO A 357 1.65 -5.25 -14.49
N SER A 358 1.58 -5.24 -13.16
CA SER A 358 2.68 -5.73 -12.32
C SER A 358 2.79 -7.25 -12.38
N ALA A 359 3.98 -7.74 -12.73
CA ALA A 359 4.30 -9.17 -12.66
C ALA A 359 4.39 -9.71 -11.22
N LYS A 360 4.40 -8.84 -10.20
CA LYS A 360 4.52 -9.21 -8.78
C LYS A 360 3.19 -9.21 -8.04
N VAL A 361 2.28 -8.29 -8.36
CA VAL A 361 1.01 -8.10 -7.64
C VAL A 361 -0.14 -8.05 -8.64
N SER A 362 -0.98 -9.10 -8.64
CA SER A 362 -2.11 -9.19 -9.57
C SER A 362 -3.12 -8.06 -9.32
N GLY A 363 -3.68 -7.54 -10.42
CA GLY A 363 -4.59 -6.39 -10.44
C GLY A 363 -3.92 -5.03 -10.23
N ALA A 364 -2.60 -4.96 -10.02
CA ALA A 364 -1.86 -3.70 -9.89
C ALA A 364 -1.13 -3.34 -11.18
N THR A 365 -0.86 -2.05 -11.36
CA THR A 365 -0.20 -1.48 -12.54
C THR A 365 1.03 -0.69 -12.11
N GLU A 366 2.11 -0.81 -12.89
CA GLU A 366 3.35 -0.08 -12.65
C GLU A 366 3.27 1.35 -13.19
N PHE A 367 3.78 2.34 -12.45
CA PHE A 367 3.84 3.74 -12.91
C PHE A 367 5.25 4.32 -12.78
N VAL A 368 5.57 5.34 -13.57
CA VAL A 368 6.77 6.15 -13.38
C VAL A 368 6.34 7.61 -13.25
N PHE A 369 6.53 8.16 -12.06
CA PHE A 369 6.31 9.57 -11.75
C PHE A 369 7.61 10.33 -11.93
N LYS A 370 7.54 11.52 -12.53
CA LYS A 370 8.62 12.49 -12.61
C LYS A 370 8.19 13.71 -11.81
N VAL A 371 8.85 13.96 -10.69
CA VAL A 371 8.64 15.16 -9.87
C VAL A 371 9.53 16.26 -10.43
N ILE A 372 8.94 17.40 -10.78
CA ILE A 372 9.66 18.52 -11.42
C ILE A 372 9.66 19.78 -10.58
N GLN A 373 8.60 19.99 -9.79
CA GLN A 373 8.42 21.14 -8.92
C GLN A 373 7.96 20.67 -7.55
N VAL A 374 8.50 21.26 -6.50
CA VAL A 374 8.01 21.10 -5.13
C VAL A 374 8.08 22.46 -4.44
N SER A 375 6.96 22.86 -3.86
CA SER A 375 6.90 23.97 -2.92
C SER A 375 6.62 23.47 -1.50
N VAL A 376 7.03 24.27 -0.52
CA VAL A 376 6.86 23.99 0.91
C VAL A 376 6.31 25.22 1.61
N THR A 377 5.35 25.01 2.50
CA THR A 377 4.86 26.03 3.44
C THR A 377 5.18 25.58 4.86
N ALA A 378 5.99 26.34 5.60
CA ALA A 378 6.20 26.09 7.03
C ALA A 378 4.97 26.58 7.81
N ILE A 379 4.31 25.70 8.57
CA ILE A 379 3.13 26.07 9.38
C ILE A 379 3.52 26.34 10.84
N GLU A 380 4.55 25.65 11.35
CA GLU A 380 5.07 25.85 12.70
C GLU A 380 6.37 26.67 12.70
N GLU A 381 6.52 27.57 13.69
CA GLU A 381 7.71 28.40 13.87
C GLU A 381 9.00 27.55 14.04
N SER A 382 8.91 26.38 14.68
CA SER A 382 10.03 25.45 14.82
C SER A 382 10.50 24.90 13.46
N THR A 383 9.59 24.70 12.52
CA THR A 383 9.90 24.25 11.16
C THR A 383 10.50 25.38 10.34
N ALA A 384 9.96 26.61 10.42
CA ALA A 384 10.57 27.77 9.77
C ALA A 384 12.01 28.02 10.28
N LYS A 385 12.24 27.90 11.60
CA LYS A 385 13.58 27.98 12.21
C LYS A 385 14.53 26.89 11.71
N LEU A 386 14.06 25.64 11.58
CA LEU A 386 14.84 24.53 11.02
C LEU A 386 15.27 24.81 9.57
N LEU A 387 14.34 25.29 8.74
CA LEU A 387 14.60 25.57 7.31
C LEU A 387 15.52 26.78 7.11
N ASN A 388 15.38 27.84 7.92
CA ASN A 388 16.33 28.95 7.97
C ASN A 388 17.73 28.56 8.46
N GLY A 389 17.88 27.45 9.18
CA GLY A 389 19.18 26.88 9.55
C GLY A 389 19.89 26.12 8.42
N THR A 390 19.29 26.00 7.23
CA THR A 390 19.90 25.29 6.10
C THR A 390 20.98 26.12 5.40
N ARG A 391 21.88 25.44 4.68
CA ARG A 391 22.92 26.12 3.89
C ARG A 391 22.29 26.85 2.70
N PRO A 392 22.79 28.04 2.30
CA PRO A 392 22.30 28.75 1.12
C PRO A 392 22.27 27.87 -0.13
N GLY A 393 21.18 27.96 -0.91
CA GLY A 393 21.00 27.17 -2.13
C GLY A 393 20.79 25.66 -1.91
N LYS A 394 20.30 25.24 -0.73
CA LYS A 394 20.00 23.83 -0.41
C LYS A 394 18.59 23.55 0.09
N CYS A 395 17.76 24.57 0.28
CA CYS A 395 16.34 24.45 0.62
C CYS A 395 15.67 25.83 0.48
N GLY A 396 15.26 26.21 -0.74
CA GLY A 396 14.61 27.50 -0.99
C GLY A 396 15.52 28.72 -0.75
N GLU A 397 14.90 29.87 -0.50
CA GLU A 397 15.59 31.14 -0.24
C GLU A 397 16.20 31.17 1.17
N ALA A 398 17.51 31.45 1.22
CA ALA A 398 18.29 31.38 2.44
C ALA A 398 17.88 32.49 3.43
N GLY A 399 17.32 32.11 4.58
CA GLY A 399 16.83 33.06 5.59
C GLY A 399 15.44 33.63 5.31
N GLY A 400 14.80 33.27 4.20
CA GLY A 400 13.46 33.75 3.82
C GLY A 400 12.29 32.88 4.30
N TRP A 401 12.53 31.85 5.13
CA TRP A 401 11.44 30.96 5.57
C TRP A 401 10.60 31.64 6.65
N GLU A 402 9.37 31.99 6.28
CA GLU A 402 8.36 32.58 7.15
C GLU A 402 7.19 31.61 7.38
N VAL A 403 6.49 31.77 8.50
CA VAL A 403 5.33 30.94 8.84
C VAL A 403 4.14 31.31 7.96
N GLY A 404 3.54 30.31 7.32
CA GLY A 404 2.40 30.47 6.41
C GLY A 404 2.78 30.91 4.99
N VAL A 405 4.07 31.16 4.70
CA VAL A 405 4.55 31.55 3.37
C VAL A 405 5.05 30.32 2.61
N GLU A 406 4.59 30.16 1.36
CA GLU A 406 5.02 29.10 0.46
C GLU A 406 6.30 29.52 -0.28
N GLN A 407 7.30 28.62 -0.33
CA GLN A 407 8.49 28.77 -1.19
C GLN A 407 8.64 27.60 -2.15
N ASP A 408 9.12 27.89 -3.36
CA ASP A 408 9.49 26.88 -4.36
C ASP A 408 10.95 26.40 -4.16
N LEU A 409 11.15 25.08 -4.18
CA LEU A 409 12.45 24.42 -4.03
C LEU A 409 13.17 24.11 -5.35
N THR A 410 12.52 24.39 -6.49
CA THR A 410 13.03 24.04 -7.83
C THR A 410 14.35 24.73 -8.14
N SER A 411 14.52 25.98 -7.69
CA SER A 411 15.76 26.75 -7.84
C SER A 411 16.93 26.22 -7.00
N THR A 412 16.67 25.35 -6.01
CA THR A 412 17.69 24.77 -5.12
C THR A 412 17.87 23.26 -5.30
N ASP A 413 17.39 22.70 -6.41
CA ASP A 413 17.36 21.25 -6.69
C ASP A 413 16.69 20.43 -5.56
N GLY A 414 15.68 21.00 -4.89
CA GLY A 414 14.97 20.39 -3.76
C GLY A 414 15.42 20.94 -2.39
N CYS A 415 15.24 20.12 -1.36
CA CYS A 415 15.53 20.45 0.04
C CYS A 415 16.07 19.23 0.81
N THR A 416 17.39 19.19 1.03
CA THR A 416 18.04 17.99 1.59
C THR A 416 17.61 17.67 3.03
N VAL A 417 17.32 18.68 3.86
CA VAL A 417 16.85 18.45 5.25
C VAL A 417 15.46 17.82 5.32
N LEU A 418 14.64 17.99 4.28
CA LEU A 418 13.34 17.33 4.12
C LEU A 418 13.42 16.04 3.29
N GLY A 419 14.62 15.61 2.88
CA GLY A 419 14.82 14.44 2.01
C GLY A 419 14.39 14.65 0.54
N ILE A 420 14.12 15.89 0.14
CA ILE A 420 13.61 16.24 -1.19
C ILE A 420 14.79 16.53 -2.12
N LYS A 421 14.77 15.96 -3.33
CA LYS A 421 15.74 16.19 -4.40
C LYS A 421 14.98 16.39 -5.70
N LEU A 422 15.31 17.41 -6.48
CA LEU A 422 14.69 17.70 -7.77
C LEU A 422 15.69 17.77 -8.93
N PRO A 423 15.22 17.52 -10.17
CA PRO A 423 14.07 16.69 -10.48
C PRO A 423 14.38 15.21 -10.16
N HIS A 424 13.38 14.41 -9.79
CA HIS A 424 13.57 12.97 -9.58
C HIS A 424 12.48 12.11 -10.21
N LYS A 425 12.77 10.81 -10.33
CA LYS A 425 11.83 9.78 -10.80
C LYS A 425 11.45 8.88 -9.63
N GLU A 426 10.19 8.51 -9.55
CA GLU A 426 9.67 7.53 -8.59
C GLU A 426 8.95 6.40 -9.34
N TYR A 427 9.38 5.17 -9.07
CA TYR A 427 8.84 3.96 -9.64
C TYR A 427 7.77 3.41 -8.69
N GLU A 428 6.52 3.73 -8.98
CA GLU A 428 5.38 3.44 -8.10
C GLU A 428 4.53 2.23 -8.54
N LEU A 429 3.67 1.77 -7.65
CA LEU A 429 2.71 0.69 -7.88
C LEU A 429 1.30 1.19 -7.54
N PHE A 430 0.36 1.10 -8.48
CA PHE A 430 -1.00 1.62 -8.32
C PHE A 430 -2.03 0.49 -8.48
N LYS A 431 -3.09 0.50 -7.66
CA LYS A 431 -4.23 -0.42 -7.78
C LYS A 431 -5.51 0.30 -7.37
N THR A 432 -6.62 0.02 -8.07
CA THR A 432 -7.97 0.45 -7.66
C THR A 432 -8.74 -0.72 -7.07
N GLU A 433 -9.50 -0.44 -6.02
CA GLU A 433 -10.38 -1.39 -5.32
C GLU A 433 -11.69 -0.71 -4.96
N LEU A 434 -12.75 -1.48 -4.72
CA LEU A 434 -13.98 -0.97 -4.11
C LEU A 434 -13.97 -1.25 -2.61
N ASP A 435 -14.45 -0.29 -1.82
CA ASP A 435 -14.69 -0.50 -0.39
C ASP A 435 -15.99 -1.31 -0.15
N HIS A 436 -16.29 -1.60 1.11
CA HIS A 436 -17.52 -2.31 1.52
C HIS A 436 -18.82 -1.53 1.20
N ARG A 437 -18.75 -0.24 0.88
CA ARG A 437 -19.86 0.63 0.42
C ARG A 437 -19.84 0.83 -1.10
N LYS A 438 -18.92 0.19 -1.83
CA LYS A 438 -18.66 0.38 -3.27
C LYS A 438 -18.10 1.75 -3.65
N HIS A 439 -17.48 2.49 -2.73
CA HIS A 439 -16.67 3.65 -3.06
C HIS A 439 -15.34 3.21 -3.68
N LEU A 440 -14.82 3.99 -4.63
CA LEU A 440 -13.56 3.71 -5.28
C LEU A 440 -12.38 4.14 -4.38
N MET A 441 -11.49 3.20 -4.09
CA MET A 441 -10.23 3.43 -3.40
C MET A 441 -9.05 3.33 -4.35
N LEU A 442 -8.06 4.19 -4.14
CA LEU A 442 -6.76 4.13 -4.79
C LEU A 442 -5.69 3.71 -3.78
N LEU A 443 -5.03 2.60 -4.09
CA LEU A 443 -3.87 2.10 -3.36
C LEU A 443 -2.60 2.49 -4.12
N ILE A 444 -1.65 3.11 -3.41
CA ILE A 444 -0.37 3.59 -3.93
C ILE A 444 0.76 2.84 -3.21
N GLY A 445 1.87 2.58 -3.90
CA GLY A 445 2.97 1.76 -3.45
C GLY A 445 3.53 2.14 -2.08
N GLU A 446 3.71 1.14 -1.20
CA GLU A 446 4.32 1.33 0.11
C GLU A 446 5.76 1.86 -0.01
N ARG A 447 6.11 2.84 0.81
CA ARG A 447 7.42 3.49 0.73
C ARG A 447 8.45 2.75 1.55
N PRO A 448 9.73 2.72 1.13
CA PRO A 448 10.79 2.05 1.87
C PRO A 448 10.87 2.49 3.34
N THR A 449 10.92 1.52 4.24
CA THR A 449 11.00 1.74 5.70
C THR A 449 12.32 2.40 6.10
N ASP A 450 13.37 2.24 5.30
CA ASP A 450 14.68 2.88 5.46
C ASP A 450 14.71 4.38 5.10
N GLY A 451 13.56 4.94 4.67
CA GLY A 451 13.44 6.33 4.24
C GLY A 451 13.97 6.59 2.82
N SER A 452 14.43 5.57 2.09
CA SER A 452 14.86 5.73 0.71
C SER A 452 13.68 5.94 -0.25
N SER A 453 13.96 6.50 -1.44
CA SER A 453 12.96 6.65 -2.50
C SER A 453 13.01 5.45 -3.46
N PRO A 454 11.88 5.09 -4.11
CA PRO A 454 11.84 4.07 -5.16
C PRO A 454 12.39 4.67 -6.47
N ASP A 455 13.67 5.03 -6.47
CA ASP A 455 14.39 5.79 -7.50
C ASP A 455 14.77 4.98 -8.75
N ARG A 456 14.47 3.68 -8.76
CA ARG A 456 14.82 2.72 -9.82
C ARG A 456 13.85 1.53 -9.87
N PRO A 457 13.68 0.84 -11.01
CA PRO A 457 12.71 -0.25 -11.17
C PRO A 457 12.82 -1.35 -10.11
N GLN A 458 14.04 -1.67 -9.69
CA GLN A 458 14.32 -2.73 -8.70
C GLN A 458 13.83 -2.36 -7.28
N ARG A 459 13.64 -1.06 -7.01
CA ARG A 459 13.09 -0.53 -5.76
C ARG A 459 11.58 -0.22 -5.85
N ARG A 460 10.91 -0.55 -6.96
CA ARG A 460 9.45 -0.39 -7.07
C ARG A 460 8.75 -1.11 -5.90
N PRO A 461 7.78 -0.47 -5.21
CA PRO A 461 7.01 -1.10 -4.16
C PRO A 461 6.35 -2.42 -4.58
N THR A 462 6.10 -3.28 -3.59
CA THR A 462 5.44 -4.59 -3.78
C THR A 462 4.21 -4.76 -2.88
N SER A 463 3.81 -3.68 -2.22
CA SER A 463 2.76 -3.56 -1.22
C SER A 463 2.22 -2.13 -1.28
N PHE A 464 1.22 -1.80 -0.47
CA PHE A 464 0.49 -0.54 -0.57
C PHE A 464 0.46 0.23 0.75
N GLN A 465 0.42 1.56 0.64
CA GLN A 465 0.10 2.49 1.72
C GLN A 465 -1.38 2.37 2.12
N ALA A 466 -1.83 3.21 3.06
CA ALA A 466 -3.26 3.39 3.31
C ALA A 466 -4.00 3.77 2.01
N PRO A 467 -5.23 3.27 1.81
CA PRO A 467 -6.04 3.63 0.65
C PRO A 467 -6.47 5.10 0.72
N LEU A 468 -6.51 5.75 -0.44
CA LEU A 468 -7.14 7.04 -0.65
C LEU A 468 -8.53 6.81 -1.23
N VAL A 469 -9.48 7.74 -1.02
CA VAL A 469 -10.80 7.68 -1.66
C VAL A 469 -10.98 8.76 -2.71
N LEU A 470 -11.73 8.42 -3.76
CA LEU A 470 -12.11 9.35 -4.81
C LEU A 470 -13.12 10.37 -4.28
N CYS A 471 -12.88 11.64 -4.59
CA CYS A 471 -13.63 12.76 -4.05
C CYS A 471 -14.47 13.44 -5.12
N GLY A 472 -15.76 13.60 -4.83
CA GLY A 472 -16.67 14.34 -5.70
C GLY A 472 -16.29 15.82 -5.73
N GLY A 473 -16.09 16.37 -6.93
CA GLY A 473 -15.98 17.81 -7.12
C GLY A 473 -17.34 18.46 -6.92
N GLY A 474 -17.53 19.15 -5.80
CA GLY A 474 -18.64 20.08 -5.63
C GLY A 474 -18.52 21.26 -6.60
N GLU A 475 -19.47 21.37 -7.52
CA GLU A 475 -19.78 22.54 -8.36
C GLU A 475 -18.61 23.35 -8.94
N THR A 476 -18.11 22.92 -10.10
CA THR A 476 -17.75 23.88 -11.18
C THR A 476 -18.91 23.99 -12.17
N ASN A 477 -19.98 24.68 -11.75
CA ASN A 477 -21.01 25.15 -12.68
C ASN A 477 -20.37 26.12 -13.69
N PRO A 478 -20.28 25.81 -15.01
CA PRO A 478 -19.80 26.77 -15.99
C PRO A 478 -20.92 27.78 -16.25
N SER A 479 -20.80 28.97 -15.66
CA SER A 479 -21.76 30.05 -15.84
C SER A 479 -21.85 30.48 -17.31
N HIS A 480 -23.01 30.26 -17.92
CA HIS A 480 -23.49 30.69 -19.24
C HIS A 480 -22.73 31.79 -20.01
N ARG A 481 -22.40 31.49 -21.28
CA ARG A 481 -22.44 32.31 -22.54
C ARG A 481 -21.68 31.51 -23.63
N HIS A 482 -22.11 31.25 -24.85
CA HIS A 482 -23.30 31.58 -25.68
C HIS A 482 -23.97 30.26 -26.15
N GLY A 483 -25.16 30.18 -26.77
CA GLY A 483 -26.08 31.23 -27.24
C GLY A 483 -26.62 30.96 -28.65
N SER A 484 -27.38 29.87 -28.83
CA SER A 484 -28.36 29.64 -29.92
C SER A 484 -29.11 28.33 -29.61
N GLY A 485 -30.44 28.21 -29.61
CA GLY A 485 -31.47 29.22 -29.86
C GLY A 485 -32.65 28.63 -30.63
N PHE A 486 -33.61 27.98 -29.96
CA PHE A 486 -34.95 27.78 -30.52
C PHE A 486 -36.01 27.66 -29.42
N ASN A 487 -37.17 28.30 -29.63
CA ASN A 487 -38.18 28.53 -28.59
C ASN A 487 -39.08 27.30 -28.35
N SER A 488 -39.39 27.05 -27.08
CA SER A 488 -40.58 26.28 -26.69
C SER A 488 -41.81 27.18 -26.73
N LYS A 489 -42.82 26.79 -27.51
CA LYS A 489 -44.22 27.18 -27.30
C LYS A 489 -45.12 25.96 -27.49
N GLN A 490 -45.54 25.41 -26.35
CA GLN A 490 -46.96 25.30 -25.97
C GLN A 490 -47.95 24.82 -27.06
N VAL A 491 -48.63 23.70 -26.78
CA VAL A 491 -50.10 23.58 -26.81
C VAL A 491 -50.51 22.23 -26.18
N GLN A 492 -51.51 22.25 -25.29
CA GLN A 492 -52.21 21.04 -24.83
C GLN A 492 -53.27 20.68 -25.87
N LEU A 493 -53.51 19.39 -26.12
CA LEU A 493 -54.79 18.94 -26.65
C LEU A 493 -55.07 17.50 -26.20
N ALA A 494 -56.36 17.19 -26.05
CA ALA A 494 -56.84 15.98 -25.39
C ALA A 494 -57.65 15.08 -26.34
N ALA A 495 -57.65 13.79 -25.97
CA ALA A 495 -58.74 12.82 -26.16
C ALA A 495 -59.11 12.28 -27.56
N SER A 496 -59.38 10.96 -27.54
CA SER A 496 -60.17 10.14 -28.47
C SER A 496 -59.53 9.69 -29.79
N GLY A 497 -59.88 8.46 -30.22
CA GLY A 497 -59.48 7.89 -31.51
C GLY A 497 -59.09 6.40 -31.43
N THR A 498 -60.06 5.49 -31.57
CA THR A 498 -59.84 4.03 -31.55
C THR A 498 -59.46 3.47 -32.93
N GLU A 499 -58.33 2.76 -33.03
CA GLU A 499 -58.13 1.63 -33.97
C GLU A 499 -57.40 0.49 -33.23
N ARG A 500 -58.09 -0.54 -32.76
CA ARG A 500 -58.46 -1.79 -33.46
C ARG A 500 -57.29 -2.65 -33.98
N LEU A 501 -57.03 -3.72 -33.22
CA LEU A 501 -57.09 -5.11 -33.71
C LEU A 501 -56.22 -5.50 -34.94
N ALA A 502 -54.90 -5.52 -34.77
CA ALA A 502 -54.03 -6.47 -35.49
C ALA A 502 -52.66 -6.61 -34.80
N LEU A 503 -52.48 -7.66 -33.97
CA LEU A 503 -51.19 -8.36 -33.66
C LEU A 503 -51.22 -9.28 -32.42
N VAL A 504 -52.37 -9.46 -31.76
CA VAL A 504 -52.56 -10.47 -30.68
C VAL A 504 -52.61 -11.92 -31.21
N VAL A 505 -52.36 -12.15 -32.50
CA VAL A 505 -52.51 -13.47 -33.17
C VAL A 505 -51.18 -14.20 -33.42
N LEU A 506 -50.02 -13.53 -33.31
CA LEU A 506 -48.71 -14.14 -33.65
C LEU A 506 -48.01 -14.87 -32.49
N LEU A 507 -48.64 -14.98 -31.31
CA LEU A 507 -48.08 -15.65 -30.13
C LEU A 507 -48.66 -17.04 -29.82
N VAL A 508 -49.46 -17.63 -30.73
CA VAL A 508 -50.18 -18.90 -30.48
C VAL A 508 -49.85 -20.02 -31.50
N LEU A 509 -49.05 -19.76 -32.54
CA LEU A 509 -48.74 -20.72 -33.62
C LEU A 509 -47.24 -21.07 -33.77
N GLY A 510 -46.41 -20.77 -32.76
CA GLY A 510 -44.98 -21.12 -32.76
C GLY A 510 -44.62 -22.44 -32.06
N SER A 511 -45.58 -23.13 -31.45
CA SER A 511 -45.33 -24.25 -30.52
C SER A 511 -45.79 -25.63 -31.03
N VAL A 512 -46.19 -25.76 -32.29
CA VAL A 512 -46.53 -27.04 -32.94
C VAL A 512 -46.02 -27.03 -34.38
N LEU A 513 -44.74 -27.39 -34.59
CA LEU A 513 -44.11 -27.90 -35.83
C LEU A 513 -42.57 -27.80 -35.76
N CYS A 514 -41.94 -28.45 -34.78
CA CYS A 514 -40.49 -28.73 -34.86
C CYS A 514 -40.05 -29.97 -34.04
N SER A 515 -40.96 -30.94 -33.90
CA SER A 515 -40.64 -32.31 -33.51
C SER A 515 -41.04 -33.23 -34.65
N TRP A 516 -40.05 -33.93 -35.21
CA TRP A 516 -40.16 -34.98 -36.24
C TRP A 516 -40.63 -34.56 -37.64
N ILE A 517 -39.65 -34.24 -38.48
CA ILE A 517 -39.40 -35.09 -39.66
C ILE A 517 -37.94 -35.58 -39.56
N CYS A 518 -37.77 -36.88 -39.36
CA CYS A 518 -36.52 -37.59 -39.61
C CYS A 518 -36.53 -38.17 -41.04
N VAL A 519 -35.41 -38.78 -41.46
CA VAL A 519 -35.19 -39.49 -42.74
C VAL A 519 -34.95 -38.52 -43.92
N TYR A 520 -33.70 -38.27 -44.33
CA TYR A 520 -32.71 -39.26 -44.80
C TYR A 520 -31.30 -39.08 -44.22
#